data_AF-A0A8J8ER71-F1
#
_entry.id   AF-A0A8J8ER71-F1
#
_cell.length_a   1.000
_cell.length_b   1.000
_cell.length_c   1.000
_cell.angle_alpha   90.00
_cell.angle_beta   90.00
_cell.angle_gamma   90.00
#
_symmetry.space_group_name_H-M   'P 1'
#
loop_
_entity.id
_entity.type
_entity.pdbx_description
1 polymer ?
#
loop_
_entity_poly.entity_id
_entity_poly.type
_entity_poly.pdbx_seq_one_letter_code
_entity_poly.pdbx_strand_id
1 'polypeptide(L)'
;MIEFVILLGVIGGWIIVASTLFLMLALGKMWGVAGVLLLVLAVQINHWLKAKYMRAIVDATPRAKEIAAHIFEMNELILLSSYLISIVLYVVIQKYVEIVIKFPHVVR
;
A
#
# COMPACT_ATOMS: atom_id res chain seq x y z
N MET A 1 -10.43 10.14 -16.13
CA MET A 1 -11.01 9.11 -15.22
C MET A 1 -10.02 8.00 -14.89
N ILE A 2 -9.38 7.36 -15.87
CA ILE A 2 -8.37 6.31 -15.61
C ILE A 2 -7.17 6.81 -14.79
N GLU A 3 -6.60 7.98 -15.13
CA GLU A 3 -5.49 8.58 -14.38
C GLU A 3 -5.82 8.80 -12.90
N PHE A 4 -7.07 9.15 -12.59
CA PHE A 4 -7.53 9.32 -11.22
C PHE A 4 -7.54 7.99 -10.45
N VAL A 5 -7.90 6.87 -11.10
CA VAL A 5 -7.89 5.53 -10.49
C VAL A 5 -6.46 5.07 -10.21
N ILE A 6 -5.53 5.33 -11.13
CA ILE A 6 -4.10 5.04 -10.95
C ILE A 6 -3.54 5.88 -9.79
N LEU A 7 -3.85 7.18 -9.77
CA LEU A 7 -3.43 8.08 -8.70
C LEU A 7 -3.95 7.62 -7.33
N LEU A 8 -5.19 7.11 -7.27
CA LEU A 8 -5.80 6.60 -6.04
C LEU A 8 -5.08 5.35 -5.53
N GLY A 9 -4.64 4.46 -6.42
CA GLY A 9 -3.81 3.30 -6.07
C GLY A 9 -2.44 3.71 -5.49
N VAL A 10 -1.77 4.66 -6.14
CA VAL A 10 -0.47 5.17 -5.68
C VAL A 10 -0.61 5.87 -4.32
N ILE A 11 -1.55 6.81 -4.18
CA ILE A 11 -1.79 7.51 -2.91
C ILE A 11 -2.19 6.52 -1.81
N GLY A 12 -3.08 5.57 -2.12
CA GLY A 12 -3.47 4.51 -1.19
C GLY A 12 -2.28 3.69 -0.71
N GLY A 13 -1.40 3.30 -1.63
CA GLY A 13 -0.14 2.62 -1.32
C GLY A 13 0.73 3.43 -0.36
N TRP A 14 0.96 4.72 -0.64
CA TRP A 14 1.73 5.61 0.24
C TRP A 14 1.13 5.74 1.63
N ILE A 15 -0.20 5.86 1.73
CA ILE A 15 -0.90 5.91 3.02
C ILE A 15 -0.66 4.62 3.80
N ILE A 16 -0.76 3.45 3.16
CA ILE A 16 -0.52 2.15 3.78
C ILE A 16 0.92 2.04 4.28
N VAL A 17 1.90 2.37 3.43
CA VAL A 17 3.32 2.34 3.79
C VAL A 17 3.56 3.22 5.00
N ALA A 18 3.18 4.50 4.92
CA ALA A 18 3.48 5.48 5.94
C ALA A 18 2.80 5.12 7.27
N SER A 19 1.48 4.90 7.25
CA SER A 19 0.72 4.60 8.47
C SER A 19 1.22 3.34 9.16
N THR A 20 1.44 2.24 8.42
CA THR A 20 1.93 0.98 8.98
C THR A 20 3.35 1.14 9.54
N LEU A 21 4.25 1.77 8.77
CA LEU A 21 5.63 1.97 9.20
C LEU A 21 5.71 2.87 10.44
N PHE A 22 4.99 3.99 10.48
CA PHE A 22 4.97 4.88 11.63
C PHE A 22 4.39 4.21 12.88
N LEU A 23 3.30 3.45 12.74
CA LEU A 23 2.74 2.66 13.84
C LEU A 23 3.78 1.68 14.41
N MET A 24 4.48 0.95 13.54
CA MET A 24 5.51 0.00 13.96
C MET A 24 6.71 0.70 14.61
N LEU A 25 7.15 1.84 14.08
CA LEU A 25 8.28 2.59 14.64
C LEU A 25 7.95 3.20 16.00
N ALA A 26 6.73 3.72 16.19
CA ALA A 26 6.32 4.38 17.43
C ALA A 26 5.95 3.39 18.54
N LEU A 27 5.27 2.29 18.20
CA LEU A 27 4.65 1.39 19.18
C LEU A 27 5.24 -0.03 19.16
N GLY A 28 6.14 -0.33 18.21
CA GLY A 28 6.83 -1.61 18.09
C GLY A 28 6.21 -2.56 17.06
N LYS A 29 6.93 -3.66 16.78
CA LYS A 29 6.64 -4.62 15.69
C LYS A 29 5.20 -5.16 15.66
N MET A 30 4.57 -5.39 16.83
CA MET A 30 3.23 -5.97 16.92
C MET A 30 2.16 -5.09 16.27
N TRP A 31 2.39 -3.78 16.21
CA TRP A 31 1.47 -2.83 15.58
C TRP A 31 1.46 -2.89 14.06
N GLY A 32 2.38 -3.65 13.45
CA GLY A 32 2.30 -3.99 12.02
C GLY A 32 1.01 -4.75 11.69
N VAL A 33 0.50 -5.55 12.63
CA VAL A 33 -0.78 -6.27 12.48
C VAL A 33 -1.96 -5.30 12.34
N ALA A 34 -1.92 -4.14 13.01
CA ALA A 34 -2.95 -3.11 12.82
C ALA A 34 -2.93 -2.52 11.39
N GLY A 35 -1.75 -2.50 10.75
CA GLY A 35 -1.62 -2.15 9.34
C GLY A 35 -2.37 -3.11 8.40
N VAL A 36 -2.55 -4.38 8.79
CA VAL A 36 -3.39 -5.33 8.04
C VAL A 36 -4.84 -4.86 7.99
N LEU A 37 -5.36 -4.29 9.08
CA LEU A 37 -6.74 -3.78 9.09
C LEU A 37 -6.91 -2.62 8.09
N LEU A 38 -5.93 -1.72 8.03
CA LEU A 38 -5.91 -0.63 7.04
C LEU A 38 -5.82 -1.17 5.61
N LEU A 39 -4.99 -2.19 5.39
CA LEU A 39 -4.86 -2.87 4.10
C LEU A 39 -6.17 -3.52 3.66
N VAL A 40 -6.83 -4.28 4.54
CA VAL A 40 -8.11 -4.93 4.24
C VAL A 40 -9.16 -3.89 3.87
N LEU A 41 -9.24 -2.78 4.63
CA LEU A 41 -10.18 -1.70 4.37
C LEU A 41 -9.89 -1.02 3.01
N ALA A 42 -8.63 -0.76 2.68
CA ALA A 42 -8.24 -0.18 1.39
C ALA A 42 -8.56 -1.11 0.21
N VAL A 43 -8.28 -2.41 0.33
CA VAL A 43 -8.63 -3.42 -0.68
C VAL A 43 -10.15 -3.50 -0.87
N GLN A 44 -10.91 -3.46 0.23
CA GLN A 44 -12.37 -3.50 0.16
C GLN A 44 -12.95 -2.26 -0.53
N ILE A 45 -12.36 -1.08 -0.27
CA ILE A 45 -12.70 0.15 -1.00
C ILE A 45 -12.35 0.01 -2.48
N ASN A 46 -11.19 -0.56 -2.83
CA ASN A 46 -10.80 -0.77 -4.23
C ASN A 46 -11.79 -1.68 -4.97
N HIS A 47 -12.19 -2.80 -4.36
CA HIS A 47 -13.22 -3.68 -4.90
C HIS A 47 -14.57 -2.98 -5.08
N TRP A 48 -14.99 -2.19 -4.09
CA TRP A 48 -16.23 -1.42 -4.18
C TRP A 48 -16.18 -0.38 -5.31
N LEU A 49 -15.05 0.32 -5.46
CA LEU A 49 -14.82 1.26 -6.56
C LEU A 49 -14.79 0.55 -7.91
N LYS A 50 -14.13 -0.61 -8.04
CA LYS A 50 -14.13 -1.45 -9.24
C LYS A 50 -15.57 -1.79 -9.64
N ALA A 51 -16.36 -2.29 -8.70
CA ALA A 51 -17.75 -2.67 -8.95
C ALA A 51 -18.65 -1.48 -9.33
N LYS A 52 -18.42 -0.30 -8.73
CA LYS A 52 -19.13 0.93 -9.06
C LYS A 52 -18.72 1.46 -10.44
N TYR A 53 -17.43 1.43 -10.75
CA TYR A 53 -16.87 1.89 -12.02
C TYR A 53 -17.37 1.01 -13.17
N MET A 54 -17.25 -0.32 -13.06
CA MET A 54 -17.72 -1.24 -14.10
C MET A 54 -19.22 -1.14 -14.39
N ARG A 55 -20.03 -0.80 -13.37
CA ARG A 55 -21.46 -0.52 -13.53
C ARG A 55 -21.75 0.83 -14.20
N ALA A 56 -20.83 1.77 -14.19
CA ALA A 56 -21.01 3.09 -14.83
C ALA A 56 -20.65 3.08 -16.32
N ILE A 57 -19.72 2.20 -16.73
CA ILE A 57 -19.26 2.07 -18.13
C ILE A 57 -19.99 0.95 -18.89
N VAL A 58 -21.33 0.90 -18.78
CA VAL A 58 -22.17 -0.14 -19.43
C VAL A 58 -21.98 -0.16 -20.95
N ASP A 59 -21.88 1.01 -21.58
CA ASP A 59 -21.79 1.17 -23.04
C ASP A 59 -20.35 1.22 -23.58
N ALA A 60 -19.33 1.03 -22.72
CA ALA A 60 -17.95 1.05 -23.15
C ALA A 60 -17.55 -0.23 -23.93
N THR A 61 -16.61 -0.10 -24.86
CA THR A 61 -16.08 -1.22 -25.64
C THR A 61 -15.49 -2.31 -24.73
N PRO A 62 -15.54 -3.60 -25.13
CA PRO A 62 -15.01 -4.71 -24.32
C PRO A 62 -13.56 -4.48 -23.87
N ARG A 63 -12.73 -3.95 -24.78
CA ARG A 63 -11.33 -3.61 -24.52
C ARG A 63 -11.16 -2.53 -23.45
N ALA A 64 -12.03 -1.53 -23.41
CA ALA A 64 -11.97 -0.48 -22.38
C ALA A 64 -12.34 -1.03 -20.99
N LYS A 65 -13.28 -1.99 -20.93
CA LYS A 65 -13.66 -2.68 -19.69
C LYS A 65 -12.52 -3.55 -19.15
N GLU A 66 -11.81 -4.27 -20.02
CA GLU A 66 -10.63 -5.06 -19.64
C GLU A 66 -9.51 -4.19 -19.08
N ILE A 67 -9.18 -3.09 -19.76
CA ILE A 67 -8.14 -2.16 -19.29
C ILE A 67 -8.51 -1.58 -17.92
N ALA A 68 -9.77 -1.16 -17.74
CA ALA A 68 -10.23 -0.64 -16.46
C ALA A 68 -10.13 -1.70 -15.35
N ALA A 69 -10.57 -2.94 -15.61
CA ALA A 69 -10.49 -4.04 -14.65
C ALA A 69 -9.03 -4.33 -14.25
N HIS A 70 -8.13 -4.36 -15.22
CA HIS A 70 -6.70 -4.59 -15.00
C HIS A 70 -6.08 -3.49 -14.11
N ILE A 71 -6.46 -2.22 -14.30
CA ILE A 71 -5.96 -1.12 -13.45
C ILE A 71 -6.37 -1.31 -11.99
N PHE A 72 -7.61 -1.74 -11.73
CA PHE A 72 -8.05 -2.02 -10.35
C PHE A 72 -7.29 -3.21 -9.73
N GLU A 73 -6.92 -4.22 -10.52
CA GLU A 73 -6.07 -5.33 -10.07
C GLU A 73 -4.63 -4.87 -9.78
N MET A 74 -4.08 -3.99 -10.62
CA MET A 74 -2.78 -3.38 -10.35
C MET A 74 -2.80 -2.55 -9.06
N ASN A 75 -3.88 -1.83 -8.79
CA ASN A 75 -4.03 -1.07 -7.54
C ASN A 75 -3.99 -1.99 -6.31
N GLU A 76 -4.64 -3.15 -6.35
CA GLU A 76 -4.57 -4.13 -5.26
C GLU A 76 -3.14 -4.64 -5.04
N LEU A 77 -2.41 -4.93 -6.11
CA LEU A 77 -1.00 -5.32 -6.03
C LEU A 77 -0.14 -4.19 -5.42
N ILE A 78 -0.41 -2.94 -5.78
CA ILE A 78 0.28 -1.77 -5.18
C ILE A 78 -0.01 -1.68 -3.68
N LEU A 79 -1.26 -1.85 -3.26
CA LEU A 79 -1.63 -1.82 -1.84
C LEU A 79 -0.96 -2.95 -1.05
N LEU A 80 -0.96 -4.17 -1.58
CA LEU A 80 -0.34 -5.34 -0.96
C LEU A 80 1.19 -5.18 -0.86
N SER A 81 1.84 -4.79 -1.96
CA SER A 81 3.29 -4.57 -2.00
C SER A 81 3.71 -3.42 -1.10
N SER A 82 2.90 -2.37 -0.99
CA SER A 82 3.10 -1.25 -0.06
C SER A 82 3.14 -1.71 1.40
N TYR A 83 2.17 -2.53 1.81
CA TYR A 83 2.19 -3.11 3.16
C TYR A 83 3.44 -3.98 3.39
N LEU A 84 3.80 -4.83 2.43
CA LEU A 84 4.98 -5.68 2.55
C LEU A 84 6.28 -4.86 2.65
N ILE A 85 6.42 -3.82 1.82
CA ILE A 85 7.56 -2.89 1.86
C ILE A 85 7.65 -2.21 3.23
N SER A 86 6.53 -1.83 3.84
CA SER A 86 6.54 -1.21 5.18
C SER A 86 7.17 -2.12 6.25
N ILE A 87 6.90 -3.43 6.19
CA ILE A 87 7.48 -4.42 7.11
C ILE A 87 8.99 -4.55 6.85
N VAL A 88 9.39 -4.65 5.59
CA VAL A 88 10.81 -4.75 5.21
C VAL A 88 11.56 -3.51 5.67
N LEU A 89 11.02 -2.32 5.41
CA LEU A 89 11.60 -1.05 5.84
C LEU A 89 11.74 -0.97 7.35
N TYR A 90 10.73 -1.39 8.11
CA TYR A 90 10.83 -1.44 9.56
C TYR A 90 12.03 -2.30 10.01
N VAL A 91 12.20 -3.50 9.45
CA VAL A 91 13.32 -4.39 9.80
C VAL A 91 14.67 -3.75 9.46
N VAL A 92 14.79 -3.15 8.28
CA VAL A 92 16.02 -2.48 7.83
C VAL A 92 16.35 -1.30 8.74
N ILE A 93 15.37 -0.45 9.06
CA ILE A 93 15.55 0.71 9.93
C ILE A 93 15.96 0.26 11.34
N GLN A 94 15.29 -0.73 11.91
CA GLN A 94 15.65 -1.25 13.24
C GLN A 94 17.08 -1.80 13.25
N LYS A 95 17.49 -2.50 12.20
CA LYS A 95 18.86 -3.01 12.08
C LYS A 95 19.89 -1.88 11.95
N TYR A 96 19.57 -0.87 11.16
CA TYR A 96 20.41 0.31 11.02
C TYR A 96 20.58 1.04 12.35
N VAL A 97 19.49 1.29 13.07
CA VAL A 97 19.52 1.91 14.41
C VAL A 97 20.34 1.06 15.39
N GLU A 98 20.19 -0.26 15.38
CA GLU A 98 20.98 -1.18 16.21
C GLU A 98 22.48 -1.03 15.93
N ILE A 99 22.89 -0.99 14.65
CA ILE A 99 24.29 -0.84 14.25
C ILE A 99 24.84 0.52 14.71
N VAL A 100 24.09 1.60 14.48
CA VAL A 100 24.51 2.97 14.86
C VAL A 100 24.67 3.10 16.37
N ILE A 101 23.78 2.49 17.17
CA ILE A 101 23.88 2.50 18.62
C ILE A 101 25.04 1.64 19.13
N LYS A 102 25.23 0.43 18.57
CA LYS A 102 26.26 -0.51 19.06
C LYS A 102 27.68 -0.17 18.59
N PHE A 103 27.82 0.46 17.43
CA PHE A 103 29.12 0.77 16.82
C PHE A 103 29.22 2.24 16.40
N PRO A 104 29.17 3.19 17.35
CA PRO A 104 29.13 4.62 17.04
C PRO A 104 30.40 5.15 16.36
N HIS A 105 31.49 4.38 16.33
CA HIS A 105 32.80 4.78 15.78
C HIS A 105 33.10 4.22 14.37
N VAL A 106 32.26 3.33 13.84
CA VAL A 106 32.46 2.74 12.49
C VAL A 106 31.84 3.61 11.38
N VAL A 107 30.95 4.54 11.74
CA VAL A 107 30.22 5.42 10.81
C VAL A 107 30.82 6.84 10.77
N ARG A 108 32.00 7.06 11.39
CA ARG A 108 32.75 8.32 11.32
C ARG A 108 33.88 8.24 10.30
#